data_AF-A0A378MXY7-F1
#
_entry.id   AF-A0A378MXY7-F1
#
_cell.length_a   1.000
_cell.length_b   1.000
_cell.length_c   1.000
_cell.angle_alpha   90.00
_cell.angle_beta   90.00
_cell.angle_gamma   90.00
#
_symmetry.space_group_name_H-M   'P 1'
#
loop_
_entity.id
_entity.type
_entity.pdbx_description
1 polymer ?
#
loop_
_entity_poly.entity_id
_entity_poly.type
_entity_poly.pdbx_seq_one_letter_code
_entity_poly.pdbx_strand_id
1 'polypeptide(L)'
;MVNRDFSALQTLLSDDFELYSSTGEVIDKQEWIKLIQKRVLEFDKVDLLSTDFQGNQSSGLLRVNGEFFGIERDNVVVEMNIRTIVRNTERQIKCIVIKEV
;
A
#
# COMPACT_ATOMS: atom_id res chain seq x y z
N MET A 1 13.30 -6.45 -13.04
CA MET A 1 12.92 -7.09 -11.76
C MET A 1 13.07 -6.07 -10.66
N VAL A 2 11.96 -5.66 -10.01
CA VAL A 2 12.04 -4.87 -8.78
C VAL A 2 12.67 -5.78 -7.72
N ASN A 3 13.89 -5.47 -7.30
CA ASN A 3 14.54 -6.18 -6.21
C ASN A 3 13.74 -5.86 -4.94
N ARG A 4 12.92 -6.80 -4.46
CA ARG A 4 12.07 -6.58 -3.28
C ARG A 4 12.95 -6.68 -2.05
N ASP A 5 13.58 -5.57 -1.66
CA ASP A 5 14.27 -5.47 -0.38
C ASP A 5 13.22 -5.44 0.74
N PHE A 6 12.88 -6.63 1.23
CA PHE A 6 11.92 -6.82 2.31
C PHE A 6 12.41 -6.24 3.64
N SER A 7 13.72 -6.07 3.83
CA SER A 7 14.27 -5.44 5.02
C SER A 7 13.97 -3.95 4.99
N ALA A 8 14.28 -3.29 3.86
CA ALA A 8 13.94 -1.89 3.64
C ALA A 8 12.43 -1.64 3.74
N LEU A 9 11.60 -2.52 3.17
CA LEU A 9 10.15 -2.43 3.29
C LEU A 9 9.67 -2.50 4.75
N GLN A 10 10.23 -3.42 5.54
CA GLN A 10 9.84 -3.54 6.95
C GLN A 10 10.23 -2.32 7.78
N THR A 11 11.36 -1.67 7.47
CA THR A 11 11.80 -0.42 8.13
C THR A 11 10.92 0.77 7.77
N LEU A 12 10.35 0.80 6.56
CA LEU A 12 9.43 1.85 6.12
C LEU A 12 8.08 1.81 6.86
N LEU A 13 7.67 0.66 7.40
CA LEU A 13 6.39 0.49 8.08
C LEU A 13 6.54 0.66 9.60
N SER A 14 5.64 1.42 10.24
CA SER A 14 5.60 1.48 11.70
C SER A 14 5.18 0.13 12.29
N ASP A 15 5.59 -0.19 13.52
CA ASP A 15 5.26 -1.50 14.13
C ASP A 15 3.76 -1.75 14.30
N ASP A 16 3.01 -0.67 14.42
CA ASP A 16 1.56 -0.62 14.50
C ASP A 16 0.92 -0.27 13.16
N PHE A 17 1.56 -0.61 12.03
CA PHE A 17 1.04 -0.36 10.70
C PHE A 17 -0.29 -1.09 10.43
N GLU A 18 -1.19 -0.40 9.73
CA GLU A 18 -2.50 -0.93 9.32
C GLU A 18 -2.78 -0.61 7.85
N LEU A 19 -3.18 -1.63 7.08
CA LEU A 19 -3.74 -1.50 5.75
C LEU A 19 -5.25 -1.74 5.81
N TYR A 20 -6.02 -0.78 5.31
CA TYR A 20 -7.46 -0.91 5.11
C TYR A 20 -7.73 -1.10 3.62
N SER A 21 -8.22 -2.27 3.23
CA SER A 21 -8.58 -2.56 1.85
C SER A 21 -10.06 -2.28 1.57
N SER A 22 -10.47 -2.38 0.30
CA SER A 22 -11.86 -2.30 -0.12
C SER A 22 -12.74 -3.44 0.41
N THR A 23 -12.14 -4.54 0.90
CA THR A 23 -12.89 -5.68 1.47
C THR A 23 -13.35 -5.42 2.91
N GLY A 24 -12.92 -4.33 3.53
CA GLY A 24 -13.23 -3.99 4.92
C GLY A 24 -12.38 -4.73 5.95
N GLU A 25 -11.48 -5.60 5.51
CA GLU A 25 -10.49 -6.25 6.37
C GLU A 25 -9.34 -5.29 6.71
N VAL A 26 -8.85 -5.39 7.94
CA VAL A 26 -7.66 -4.68 8.41
C VAL A 26 -6.48 -5.64 8.40
N ILE A 27 -5.44 -5.29 7.66
CA ILE A 27 -4.24 -6.10 7.48
C ILE A 27 -3.10 -5.42 8.26
N ASP A 28 -2.51 -6.16 9.20
CA ASP A 28 -1.36 -5.68 9.98
C ASP A 28 -0.03 -5.76 9.20
N LYS A 29 1.04 -5.23 9.80
CA LYS A 29 2.40 -5.25 9.22
C LYS A 29 2.86 -6.65 8.81
N GLN A 30 2.66 -7.64 9.67
CA GLN A 30 3.20 -8.99 9.43
C GLN A 30 2.42 -9.69 8.33
N GLU A 31 1.10 -9.57 8.32
CA GLU A 31 0.27 -10.14 7.28
C GLU A 31 0.48 -9.44 5.93
N TRP A 32 0.64 -8.12 5.92
CA TRP A 32 0.98 -7.37 4.71
C TRP A 32 2.29 -7.86 4.06
N ILE A 33 3.34 -8.02 4.86
CA ILE A 33 4.63 -8.53 4.37
C ILE A 33 4.47 -9.95 3.82
N LYS A 34 3.71 -10.84 4.48
CA LYS A 34 3.44 -12.19 3.98
C LYS A 34 2.68 -12.17 2.65
N LEU A 35 1.68 -11.31 2.48
CA LEU A 35 0.92 -11.20 1.23
C LEU A 35 1.81 -10.78 0.05
N ILE A 36 2.72 -9.82 0.27
CA ILE A 36 3.72 -9.42 -0.73
C ILE A 36 4.69 -10.56 -1.04
N GLN A 37 5.16 -11.29 -0.02
CA GLN A 37 6.07 -12.44 -0.19
C GLN A 37 5.42 -13.58 -0.96
N LYS A 38 4.14 -13.88 -0.67
CA LYS A 38 3.35 -14.91 -1.35
C LYS A 38 2.90 -14.50 -2.76
N ARG A 39 3.16 -13.26 -3.19
CA ARG A 39 2.75 -12.73 -4.50
C ARG A 39 1.24 -12.77 -4.72
N VAL A 40 0.45 -12.70 -3.65
CA VAL A 40 -1.02 -12.57 -3.70
C VAL A 40 -1.45 -11.15 -4.14
N LEU A 41 -0.46 -10.26 -4.25
CA LEU A 41 -0.56 -8.90 -4.76
C LEU A 41 0.54 -8.72 -5.79
N GLU A 42 0.20 -8.95 -7.06
CA GLU A 42 1.07 -8.67 -8.19
C GLU A 42 0.41 -7.60 -9.05
N PHE A 43 1.05 -6.42 -9.10
CA PHE A 43 0.63 -5.35 -9.99
C PHE A 43 1.54 -5.38 -11.22
N ASP A 44 0.95 -5.62 -12.38
CA ASP A 44 1.65 -5.55 -13.66
C ASP A 44 1.93 -4.10 -14.04
N LYS A 45 0.97 -3.22 -13.73
CA LYS A 45 1.05 -1.80 -14.03
C LYS A 45 0.31 -0.97 -13.00
N VAL A 46 0.95 0.12 -12.57
CA VAL A 46 0.35 1.14 -11.71
C VAL A 46 0.58 2.50 -12.36
N ASP A 47 -0.49 3.15 -12.80
CA ASP A 47 -0.46 4.51 -13.34
C ASP A 47 -0.95 5.49 -12.26
N LEU A 48 -0.10 6.43 -11.84
CA LEU A 48 -0.51 7.52 -10.95
C LEU A 48 -1.30 8.56 -11.73
N LEU A 49 -2.59 8.73 -11.42
CA LEU A 49 -3.48 9.68 -12.09
C LEU A 49 -3.43 11.06 -11.44
N SER A 50 -3.41 11.09 -10.11
CA SER A 50 -3.26 12.31 -9.32
C SER A 50 -2.63 12.00 -7.98
N THR A 51 -1.96 12.99 -7.39
CA THR A 51 -1.42 12.92 -6.04
C THR A 51 -1.54 14.27 -5.36
N ASP A 52 -1.81 14.25 -4.06
CA ASP A 52 -1.78 15.41 -3.18
C ASP A 52 -1.08 15.05 -1.89
N PHE A 53 -0.31 15.99 -1.35
CA PHE A 53 0.49 15.79 -0.15
C PHE A 53 0.25 16.92 0.84
N GLN A 54 -0.23 16.55 2.03
CA GLN A 54 -0.55 17.50 3.10
C GLN A 54 0.04 17.00 4.42
N GLY A 55 1.14 17.64 4.85
CA GLY A 55 1.80 17.37 6.13
C GLY A 55 2.34 15.94 6.25
N ASN A 56 1.61 15.08 6.96
CA ASN A 56 1.94 13.67 7.15
C ASN A 56 1.07 12.71 6.34
N GLN A 57 0.18 13.23 5.49
CA GLN A 57 -0.69 12.44 4.63
C GLN A 57 -0.36 12.66 3.15
N SER A 58 -0.39 11.58 2.40
CA SER A 58 -0.38 11.56 0.94
C SER A 58 -1.68 10.91 0.48
N SER A 59 -2.32 11.47 -0.54
CA SER A 59 -3.52 10.90 -1.16
C SER A 59 -3.32 10.85 -2.66
N GLY A 60 -3.91 9.89 -3.34
CA GLY A 60 -3.77 9.79 -4.79
C GLY A 60 -4.78 8.85 -5.42
N LEU A 61 -5.05 9.10 -6.70
CA LEU A 61 -5.80 8.19 -7.56
C LEU A 61 -4.81 7.40 -8.40
N LEU A 62 -4.94 6.08 -8.40
CA LEU A 62 -4.12 5.19 -9.20
C LEU A 62 -5.00 4.33 -10.08
N ARG A 63 -4.55 4.06 -11.30
CA ARG A 63 -5.08 2.97 -12.12
C ARG A 63 -4.16 1.76 -11.96
N VAL A 64 -4.72 0.65 -11.53
CA VAL A 64 -3.99 -0.60 -11.26
C VAL A 64 -4.48 -1.71 -12.19
N ASN A 65 -3.51 -2.43 -12.75
CA ASN A 65 -3.71 -3.67 -13.47
C ASN A 65 -2.93 -4.77 -12.74
N GLY A 66 -3.57 -5.90 -12.49
CA GLY A 66 -2.93 -7.08 -11.90
C GLY A 66 -3.86 -7.86 -10.99
N GLU A 67 -3.28 -8.67 -10.12
CA GLU A 67 -3.99 -9.53 -9.19
C GLU A 67 -4.08 -8.85 -7.81
N PHE A 68 -5.32 -8.65 -7.35
CA PHE A 68 -5.62 -8.15 -6.01
C PHE A 68 -6.33 -9.25 -5.22
N PHE A 69 -5.65 -9.84 -4.23
CA PHE A 69 -6.18 -10.92 -3.39
C PHE A 69 -6.69 -12.13 -4.17
N GLY A 70 -5.95 -12.61 -5.18
CA GLY A 70 -6.40 -13.75 -5.98
C GLY A 70 -7.37 -13.40 -7.11
N ILE A 71 -7.72 -12.12 -7.27
CA ILE A 71 -8.67 -11.66 -8.29
C ILE A 71 -7.92 -10.80 -9.31
N GLU A 72 -7.88 -11.26 -10.55
CA GLU A 72 -7.35 -10.49 -11.66
C GLU A 72 -8.26 -9.29 -11.96
N ARG A 73 -7.67 -8.11 -12.05
CA ARG A 73 -8.34 -6.84 -12.21
C ARG A 73 -7.62 -6.04 -13.29
N ASP A 74 -8.39 -5.56 -14.26
CA ASP A 74 -7.89 -4.71 -15.34
C ASP A 74 -8.50 -3.31 -15.26
N ASN A 75 -7.65 -2.29 -15.38
CA ASN A 75 -7.96 -0.87 -15.38
C ASN A 75 -8.77 -0.38 -14.17
N VAL A 76 -8.59 -0.99 -13.00
CA VAL A 76 -9.29 -0.58 -11.78
C VAL A 76 -8.72 0.74 -11.28
N VAL A 77 -9.60 1.69 -10.98
CA VAL A 77 -9.21 2.96 -10.35
C VAL A 77 -9.37 2.82 -8.85
N VAL A 78 -8.30 3.10 -8.13
CA VAL A 78 -8.29 3.09 -6.66
C VAL A 78 -7.89 4.46 -6.12
N GLU A 79 -8.58 4.88 -5.07
CA GLU A 79 -8.14 5.95 -4.18
C GLU A 79 -7.23 5.34 -3.12
N MET A 80 -6.02 5.87 -3.01
CA MET A 80 -5.05 5.48 -1.99
C MET A 80 -4.77 6.67 -1.08
N ASN A 81 -4.85 6.44 0.24
CA ASN A 81 -4.45 7.40 1.26
C ASN A 81 -3.36 6.77 2.13
N ILE A 82 -2.20 7.42 2.22
CA ILE A 82 -1.06 7.01 3.03
C ILE A 82 -0.88 8.02 4.15
N ARG A 83 -0.89 7.56 5.40
CA ARG A 83 -0.56 8.37 6.58
C ARG A 83 0.77 7.94 7.15
N THR A 84 1.59 8.93 7.48
CA THR A 84 2.93 8.76 8.05
C THR A 84 3.00 9.29 9.47
N ILE A 85 3.95 8.76 10.24
CA ILE A 85 4.29 9.20 11.59
C ILE A 85 5.80 9.38 11.68
N VAL A 86 6.28 10.25 12.58
CA VAL A 86 7.71 10.37 12.88
C VAL A 86 7.99 9.66 14.21
N ARG A 87 8.90 8.69 14.21
CA ARG A 87 9.37 7.97 15.40
C ARG A 87 10.88 7.93 15.39
N ASN A 88 11.52 8.24 16.52
CA ASN A 88 12.98 8.23 16.64
C ASN A 88 13.69 8.99 15.50
N THR A 89 13.14 10.12 15.07
CA THR A 89 13.59 10.96 13.93
C THR A 89 13.38 10.38 12.53
N GLU A 90 12.86 9.16 12.40
CA GLU A 90 12.54 8.52 11.12
C GLU A 90 11.05 8.65 10.78
N ARG A 91 10.74 8.90 9.51
CA ARG A 91 9.36 8.90 9.01
C ARG A 91 8.98 7.48 8.58
N GLN A 92 7.90 6.97 9.15
CA GLN A 92 7.37 5.65 8.87
C GLN A 92 5.93 5.74 8.38
N ILE A 93 5.52 4.78 7.55
CA ILE A 93 4.14 4.60 7.11
C ILE A 93 3.38 3.93 8.24
N LYS A 94 2.37 4.62 8.76
CA LYS A 94 1.49 4.13 9.83
C LYS A 94 0.23 3.50 9.27
N CYS A 95 -0.29 4.01 8.15
CA CYS A 95 -1.53 3.51 7.61
C CYS A 95 -1.62 3.71 6.11
N ILE A 96 -2.13 2.71 5.41
CA ILE A 96 -2.55 2.81 4.02
C ILE A 96 -4.05 2.48 3.97
N VAL A 97 -4.82 3.27 3.24
CA VAL A 97 -6.23 3.00 2.94
C VAL A 97 -6.37 2.94 1.43
N ILE A 98 -6.95 1.85 0.92
CA ILE A 98 -7.20 1.63 -0.51
C ILE A 98 -8.70 1.43 -0.71
N LYS A 99 -9.30 2.21 -1.61
CA LYS A 99 -10.71 2.12 -1.97
C LYS A 99 -10.84 2.06 -3.48
N GLU A 100 -11.65 1.13 -3.99
CA GLU A 100 -12.07 1.13 -5.40
C GLU A 100 -13.05 2.30 -5.62
N VAL A 101 -12.91 2.99 -6.75
CA VAL A 101 -13.73 4.17 -7.14
C VAL A 101 -14.81 3.79 -8.12
#